data_AF-A0A4R0NWL2-F1
#
_entry.id   AF-A0A4R0NWL2-F1
#
_cell.length_a   1.000
_cell.length_b   1.000
_cell.length_c   1.000
_cell.angle_alpha   90.00
_cell.angle_beta   90.00
_cell.angle_gamma   90.00
#
_symmetry.space_group_name_H-M   'P 1'
#
loop_
_entity.id
_entity.type
_entity.pdbx_description
1 polymer ?
#
loop_
_entity_poly.entity_id
_entity_poly.type
_entity_poly.pdbx_seq_one_letter_code
_entity_poly.pdbx_strand_id
1 'polypeptide(L)'
;MELDELKILWQADDKNLDSRIKLNNTQLMKMNIENATGEFGKIVNISLLGRNMALIYCLISIGMAIFMIGAIEYSVPAILGGMAMLWSFISHLSIEKPDYNDSIVQLQKTICKFRIHLAANAKYDIFIVALWGLSIVPIFIKIVYNLSLYDSHKALTIFCLVGCVALSLMIALSRKAYAEYDRTLKKSEAHLAELIEFETKSLHE
;
A
#
# COMPACT_ATOMS: atom_id res chain seq x y z
N MET A 1 19.81 -34.16 52.54
CA MET A 1 19.71 -32.84 51.90
C MET A 1 19.31 -31.88 52.99
N GLU A 2 20.20 -30.96 53.33
CA GLU A 2 19.92 -29.99 54.40
C GLU A 2 18.94 -28.94 53.88
N LEU A 3 18.11 -28.39 54.78
CA LEU A 3 17.06 -27.44 54.42
C LEU A 3 17.61 -26.20 53.70
N ASP A 4 18.85 -25.84 53.99
CA ASP A 4 19.58 -24.76 53.33
C ASP A 4 20.02 -25.11 51.90
N GLU A 5 20.42 -26.35 51.62
CA GLU A 5 20.70 -26.81 50.24
C GLU A 5 19.44 -26.73 49.39
N LEU A 6 18.29 -27.14 49.94
CA LEU A 6 17.00 -27.09 49.26
C LEU A 6 16.58 -25.64 48.94
N LYS A 7 16.84 -24.71 49.86
CA LYS A 7 16.56 -23.28 49.68
C LYS A 7 17.45 -22.63 48.63
N ILE A 8 18.73 -22.99 48.58
CA ILE A 8 19.68 -22.51 47.56
C ILE A 8 19.29 -23.04 46.18
N LEU A 9 18.95 -24.33 46.09
CA LEU A 9 18.56 -24.96 44.84
C LEU A 9 17.26 -24.34 44.30
N TRP A 10 16.29 -24.08 45.19
CA TRP A 10 15.03 -23.44 44.81
C TRP A 10 15.22 -22.00 44.35
N GLN A 11 16.07 -21.20 45.01
CA GLN A 11 16.41 -19.84 44.55
C GLN A 11 17.14 -19.82 43.21
N ALA A 12 17.98 -20.82 42.94
CA ALA A 12 18.68 -20.95 41.66
C ALA A 12 17.70 -21.32 40.53
N ASP A 13 16.78 -22.24 40.78
CA ASP A 13 15.72 -22.61 39.84
C ASP A 13 14.76 -21.44 39.58
N ASP A 14 14.39 -20.69 40.62
CA ASP A 14 13.53 -19.51 40.49
C ASP A 14 14.19 -18.44 39.60
N LYS A 15 15.47 -18.12 39.82
CA LYS A 15 16.23 -17.21 38.93
C LYS A 15 16.34 -17.72 37.49
N ASN A 16 16.48 -19.03 37.30
CA ASN A 16 16.57 -19.64 35.97
C ASN A 16 15.22 -19.57 35.24
N LEU A 17 14.12 -19.85 35.94
CA LEU A 17 12.76 -19.64 35.46
C LEU A 17 12.54 -18.18 35.06
N ASP A 18 12.92 -17.25 35.92
CA ASP A 18 12.74 -15.82 35.69
C ASP A 18 13.53 -15.32 34.47
N SER A 19 14.76 -15.82 34.30
CA SER A 19 15.58 -15.56 33.11
C SER A 19 14.97 -16.13 31.82
N ARG A 20 14.41 -17.35 31.87
CA ARG A 20 13.74 -17.98 30.73
C ARG A 20 12.45 -17.25 30.36
N ILE A 21 11.67 -16.82 31.35
CA ILE A 21 10.45 -16.02 31.14
C ILE A 21 10.80 -14.69 30.46
N LYS A 22 11.82 -13.97 30.96
CA LYS A 22 12.28 -12.71 30.34
C LYS A 22 12.77 -12.92 28.90
N LEU A 23 13.55 -13.96 28.66
CA LEU A 23 14.04 -14.29 27.31
C LEU A 23 12.89 -14.62 26.35
N ASN A 24 11.95 -15.47 26.78
CA ASN A 24 10.79 -15.85 25.98
C ASN A 24 9.90 -14.65 25.69
N ASN A 25 9.63 -13.79 26.68
CA ASN A 25 8.86 -12.56 26.48
C ASN A 25 9.54 -11.64 25.46
N THR A 26 10.86 -11.47 25.55
CA THR A 26 11.63 -10.66 24.59
C THR A 26 11.53 -11.23 23.17
N GLN A 27 11.63 -12.56 23.02
CA GLN A 27 11.52 -13.22 21.73
C GLN A 27 10.10 -13.14 21.15
N LEU A 28 9.07 -13.36 21.97
CA LEU A 28 7.67 -13.21 21.57
C LEU A 28 7.37 -11.78 21.14
N MET A 29 7.87 -10.79 21.87
CA MET A 29 7.72 -9.38 21.54
C MET A 29 8.41 -9.05 20.20
N LYS A 30 9.64 -9.51 20.00
CA LYS A 30 10.36 -9.34 18.74
C LYS A 30 9.62 -9.96 17.56
N MET A 31 9.17 -11.21 17.69
CA MET A 31 8.41 -11.90 16.65
C MET A 31 7.09 -11.20 16.33
N ASN A 32 6.42 -10.66 17.34
CA ASN A 32 5.17 -9.91 17.17
C ASN A 32 5.39 -8.56 16.45
N ILE A 33 6.47 -7.84 16.79
CA ILE A 33 6.87 -6.62 16.08
C ILE A 33 7.24 -6.94 14.63
N GLU A 34 8.03 -7.99 14.39
CA GLU A 34 8.41 -8.44 13.03
C GLU A 34 7.19 -8.81 12.18
N ASN A 35 6.19 -9.49 12.76
CA ASN A 35 4.96 -9.81 12.05
C ASN A 35 4.13 -8.55 11.70
N ALA A 36 3.97 -7.62 12.66
CA ALA A 36 3.21 -6.39 12.44
C ALA A 36 3.90 -5.46 11.42
N THR A 37 5.22 -5.35 11.51
CA THR A 37 6.07 -4.55 10.59
C THR A 37 6.16 -5.18 9.20
N GLY A 38 6.18 -6.52 9.10
CA GLY A 38 6.23 -7.23 7.83
C GLY A 38 4.99 -6.98 6.96
N GLU A 39 3.79 -7.10 7.54
CA GLU A 39 2.54 -6.84 6.82
C GLU A 39 2.39 -5.37 6.43
N PHE A 40 2.72 -4.46 7.34
CA PHE A 40 2.73 -3.03 7.04
C PHE A 40 3.73 -2.70 5.92
N GLY A 41 4.94 -3.23 6.01
CA GLY A 41 6.01 -3.02 5.04
C GLY A 41 5.65 -3.53 3.64
N LYS A 42 4.92 -4.64 3.53
CA LYS A 42 4.38 -5.12 2.23
C LYS A 42 3.45 -4.09 1.61
N ILE A 43 2.49 -3.56 2.38
CA ILE A 43 1.52 -2.57 1.89
C ILE A 43 2.24 -1.27 1.50
N VAL A 44 3.16 -0.78 2.32
CA VAL A 44 3.96 0.42 2.01
C VAL A 44 4.79 0.21 0.74
N ASN A 45 5.41 -0.95 0.57
CA ASN A 45 6.17 -1.26 -0.65
C ASN A 45 5.28 -1.29 -1.90
N ILE A 46 4.05 -1.83 -1.80
CA ILE A 46 3.08 -1.78 -2.90
C ILE A 46 2.73 -0.33 -3.25
N SER A 47 2.50 0.52 -2.25
CA SER A 47 2.21 1.95 -2.48
C SER A 47 3.41 2.71 -3.07
N LEU A 48 4.63 2.43 -2.62
CA LEU A 48 5.85 2.99 -3.18
C LEU A 48 6.07 2.54 -4.63
N LEU A 49 5.80 1.27 -4.94
CA LEU A 49 5.83 0.75 -6.31
C LEU A 49 4.78 1.47 -7.17
N GLY A 50 3.54 1.58 -6.68
CA GLY A 50 2.46 2.29 -7.36
C GLY A 50 2.82 3.73 -7.69
N ARG A 51 3.39 4.46 -6.72
CA ARG A 51 3.93 5.81 -6.93
C ARG A 51 4.94 5.84 -8.07
N ASN A 52 5.98 5.00 -8.02
CA ASN A 52 7.03 5.01 -9.04
C ASN A 52 6.50 4.59 -10.42
N MET A 53 5.53 3.67 -10.47
CA MET A 53 4.84 3.29 -11.70
C MET A 53 4.05 4.44 -12.30
N ALA A 54 3.43 5.32 -11.49
CA ALA A 54 2.74 6.50 -12.00
C ALA A 54 3.69 7.42 -12.80
N LEU A 55 4.95 7.56 -12.37
CA LEU A 55 5.95 8.32 -13.13
C LEU A 55 6.28 7.66 -14.48
N ILE A 56 6.43 6.34 -14.50
CA ILE A 56 6.67 5.58 -15.74
C ILE A 56 5.47 5.73 -16.69
N TYR A 57 4.24 5.62 -16.17
CA TYR A 57 3.02 5.80 -16.96
C TYR A 57 2.87 7.22 -17.49
N CYS A 58 3.31 8.24 -16.74
CA CYS A 58 3.40 9.62 -17.23
C CYS A 58 4.35 9.73 -18.44
N LEU A 59 5.55 9.16 -18.35
CA LEU A 59 6.50 9.16 -19.46
C LEU A 59 5.97 8.44 -20.70
N ILE A 60 5.30 7.29 -20.52
CA ILE A 60 4.63 6.57 -21.60
C ILE A 60 3.56 7.44 -22.24
N SER A 61 2.72 8.09 -21.44
CA SER A 61 1.67 9.00 -21.92
C SER A 61 2.24 10.15 -22.76
N ILE A 62 3.30 10.79 -22.29
CA ILE A 62 3.96 11.88 -23.04
C ILE A 62 4.57 11.34 -24.34
N GLY A 63 5.25 10.20 -24.29
CA GLY A 63 5.83 9.58 -25.49
C GLY A 63 4.76 9.23 -26.54
N MET A 64 3.64 8.65 -26.10
CA MET A 64 2.49 8.34 -26.95
C MET A 64 1.84 9.61 -27.53
N ALA A 65 1.74 10.68 -26.74
CA ALA A 65 1.19 11.94 -27.20
C ALA A 65 2.05 12.59 -28.30
N ILE A 66 3.38 12.54 -28.16
CA ILE A 66 4.32 13.03 -29.19
C ILE A 66 4.21 12.17 -30.46
N PHE A 67 4.17 10.85 -30.32
CA PHE A 67 4.02 9.94 -31.47
C PHE A 67 2.73 10.19 -32.24
N MET A 68 1.64 10.53 -31.55
CA MET A 68 0.33 10.81 -32.12
C MET A 68 0.05 12.30 -32.34
N ILE A 69 1.07 13.16 -32.40
CA ILE A 69 0.88 14.63 -32.46
C ILE A 69 0.05 15.10 -33.67
N GLY A 70 0.09 14.35 -34.78
CA GLY A 70 -0.73 14.61 -35.97
C GLY A 70 -2.21 14.24 -35.82
N ALA A 71 -2.57 13.51 -34.76
CA ALA A 71 -3.93 13.07 -34.46
C ALA A 71 -4.32 13.58 -33.07
N ILE A 72 -4.76 14.85 -33.03
CA ILE A 72 -4.99 15.64 -31.81
C ILE A 72 -5.98 14.94 -30.87
N GLU A 73 -7.00 14.27 -31.43
CA GLU A 73 -8.01 13.51 -30.72
C GLU A 73 -7.45 12.33 -29.91
N TYR A 74 -6.22 11.90 -30.19
CA TYR A 74 -5.47 10.91 -29.42
C TYR A 74 -4.40 11.56 -28.53
N SER A 75 -3.68 12.57 -29.05
CA SER A 75 -2.58 13.22 -28.33
C SER A 75 -3.06 13.99 -27.08
N VAL A 76 -4.16 14.74 -27.17
CA VAL A 76 -4.66 15.56 -26.06
C VAL A 76 -5.08 14.72 -24.86
N PRO A 77 -5.92 13.66 -25.02
CA PRO A 77 -6.23 12.77 -23.91
C PRO A 77 -4.98 12.16 -23.26
N ALA A 78 -3.97 11.76 -24.04
CA ALA A 78 -2.74 11.20 -23.49
C ALA A 78 -1.95 12.20 -22.64
N ILE A 79 -1.89 13.48 -23.04
CA ILE A 79 -1.27 14.53 -22.22
C ILE A 79 -2.05 14.70 -20.91
N LEU A 80 -3.38 14.74 -20.95
CA LEU A 80 -4.22 14.84 -19.76
C LEU A 80 -4.01 13.63 -18.82
N GLY A 81 -3.97 12.41 -19.37
CA GLY A 81 -3.68 11.20 -18.62
C GLY A 81 -2.27 11.20 -18.01
N GLY A 82 -1.29 11.70 -18.74
CA GLY A 82 0.09 11.86 -18.25
C GLY A 82 0.18 12.86 -17.09
N MET A 83 -0.49 14.01 -17.21
CA MET A 83 -0.56 15.00 -16.13
C MET A 83 -1.28 14.45 -14.88
N ALA A 84 -2.35 13.67 -15.06
CA ALA A 84 -3.03 13.01 -13.95
C ALA A 84 -2.10 12.02 -13.23
N MET A 85 -1.30 11.25 -13.98
CA MET A 85 -0.30 10.35 -13.41
C MET A 85 0.85 11.08 -12.70
N LEU A 86 1.29 12.23 -13.24
CA LEU A 86 2.26 13.09 -12.56
C LEU A 86 1.72 13.62 -11.23
N TRP A 87 0.44 14.04 -11.21
CA TRP A 87 -0.22 14.43 -9.96
C TRP A 87 -0.32 13.28 -8.96
N SER A 88 -0.64 12.05 -9.42
CA SER A 88 -0.62 10.86 -8.58
C SER A 88 0.77 10.63 -7.96
N PHE A 89 1.85 10.76 -8.74
CA PHE A 89 3.21 10.66 -8.23
C PHE A 89 3.48 11.71 -7.13
N ILE A 90 3.17 12.98 -7.40
CA ILE A 90 3.43 14.10 -6.47
C ILE A 90 2.63 13.94 -5.17
N SER A 91 1.34 13.58 -5.26
CA SER A 91 0.49 13.38 -4.08
C SER A 91 1.00 12.28 -3.14
N HIS A 92 1.71 11.28 -3.68
CA HIS A 92 2.27 10.15 -2.94
C HIS A 92 3.74 10.35 -2.53
N LEU A 93 4.33 11.53 -2.75
CA LEU A 93 5.70 11.82 -2.29
C LEU A 93 5.84 11.77 -0.77
N SER A 94 4.76 12.09 -0.04
CA SER A 94 4.71 12.01 1.43
C SER A 94 4.72 10.59 1.99
N ILE A 95 4.64 9.56 1.14
CA ILE A 95 4.78 8.17 1.56
C ILE A 95 6.27 7.88 1.76
N GLU A 96 6.65 7.80 3.03
CA GLU A 96 7.98 7.40 3.47
C GLU A 96 7.99 5.92 3.89
N LYS A 97 9.15 5.29 3.70
CA LYS A 97 9.36 3.94 4.21
C LYS A 97 9.53 4.05 5.74
N PRO A 98 8.82 3.24 6.54
CA PRO A 98 8.98 3.28 7.99
C PRO A 98 10.38 2.87 8.42
N ASP A 99 10.91 3.55 9.43
CA ASP A 99 12.06 3.07 10.20
C ASP A 99 11.58 2.05 11.23
N TYR A 100 12.12 0.84 11.17
CA TYR A 100 11.75 -0.25 12.08
C TYR A 100 12.61 -0.27 13.35
N ASN A 101 13.59 0.65 13.48
CA ASN A 101 14.35 0.87 14.70
C ASN A 101 13.67 1.89 15.64
N ASP A 102 12.61 2.55 15.16
CA ASP A 102 11.82 3.49 15.95
C ASP A 102 11.05 2.79 17.09
N SER A 103 10.65 3.57 18.09
CA SER A 103 9.80 3.07 19.18
C SER A 103 8.47 2.50 18.65
N ILE A 104 7.91 1.51 19.36
CA ILE A 104 6.61 0.89 19.01
C ILE A 104 5.52 1.95 18.83
N VAL A 105 5.53 2.99 19.67
CA VAL A 105 4.61 4.13 19.61
C VAL A 105 4.79 4.97 18.33
N GLN A 106 6.03 5.22 17.90
CA GLN A 106 6.31 5.92 16.64
C GLN A 106 5.87 5.09 15.44
N LEU A 107 6.15 3.78 15.44
CA LEU A 107 5.70 2.88 14.39
C LEU A 107 4.17 2.87 14.26
N GLN A 108 3.45 2.83 15.38
CA GLN A 108 1.99 2.92 15.40
C GLN A 108 1.48 4.25 14.82
N LYS A 109 2.11 5.38 15.18
CA LYS A 109 1.79 6.70 14.58
C LYS A 109 2.03 6.72 13.08
N THR A 110 3.10 6.09 12.60
CA THR A 110 3.42 5.99 11.17
C THR A 110 2.37 5.17 10.42
N ILE A 111 1.96 4.02 10.98
CA ILE A 111 0.86 3.19 10.43
C ILE A 111 -0.45 3.99 10.36
N CYS A 112 -0.79 4.72 11.42
CA CYS A 112 -2.02 5.51 11.47
C CYS A 112 -2.00 6.65 10.44
N LYS A 113 -0.90 7.41 10.34
CA LYS A 113 -0.72 8.44 9.30
C LYS A 113 -0.85 7.86 7.90
N PHE A 114 -0.20 6.72 7.64
CA PHE A 114 -0.27 6.05 6.35
C PHE A 114 -1.70 5.59 6.03
N ARG A 115 -2.44 5.04 6.99
CA ARG A 115 -3.84 4.64 6.79
C ARG A 115 -4.73 5.83 6.44
N ILE A 116 -4.57 6.96 7.14
CA ILE A 116 -5.33 8.19 6.85
C ILE A 116 -5.03 8.68 5.43
N HIS A 117 -3.75 8.69 5.05
CA HIS A 117 -3.32 9.07 3.70
C HIS A 117 -3.93 8.13 2.64
N LEU A 118 -3.82 6.81 2.84
CA LEU A 118 -4.37 5.80 1.94
C LEU A 118 -5.89 5.95 1.79
N ALA A 119 -6.62 6.15 2.89
CA ALA A 119 -8.08 6.32 2.87
C ALA A 119 -8.51 7.61 2.16
N ALA A 120 -7.77 8.71 2.34
CA ALA A 120 -8.03 9.98 1.68
C ALA A 120 -7.78 9.89 0.16
N ASN A 121 -6.72 9.18 -0.25
CA ASN A 121 -6.30 9.11 -1.65
C ASN A 121 -6.90 7.96 -2.46
N ALA A 122 -7.43 6.91 -1.81
CA ALA A 122 -7.96 5.73 -2.50
C ALA A 122 -8.98 6.04 -3.61
N LYS A 123 -9.89 6.99 -3.38
CA LYS A 123 -10.89 7.38 -4.41
C LYS A 123 -10.23 8.09 -5.60
N TYR A 124 -9.24 8.93 -5.33
CA TYR A 124 -8.51 9.68 -6.35
C TYR A 124 -7.62 8.74 -7.16
N ASP A 125 -6.94 7.79 -6.53
CA ASP A 125 -6.09 6.81 -7.22
C ASP A 125 -6.89 5.99 -8.23
N ILE A 126 -8.04 5.46 -7.80
CA ILE A 126 -8.94 4.70 -8.68
C ILE A 126 -9.36 5.55 -9.88
N PHE A 127 -9.74 6.81 -9.63
CA PHE A 127 -10.16 7.73 -10.68
C PHE A 127 -9.03 8.09 -11.66
N ILE A 128 -7.82 8.38 -11.14
CA ILE A 128 -6.66 8.74 -11.95
C ILE A 128 -6.26 7.57 -12.85
N VAL A 129 -6.20 6.35 -12.31
CA VAL A 129 -5.84 5.17 -13.12
C VAL A 129 -6.93 4.87 -14.16
N ALA A 130 -8.21 5.03 -13.82
CA ALA A 130 -9.31 4.92 -14.78
C ALA A 130 -9.20 5.95 -15.91
N LEU A 131 -8.95 7.21 -15.58
CA LEU A 131 -8.78 8.30 -16.55
C LEU A 131 -7.58 8.04 -17.46
N TRP A 132 -6.46 7.59 -16.88
CA TRP A 132 -5.28 7.24 -17.66
C TRP A 132 -5.54 6.07 -18.62
N GLY A 133 -6.23 5.02 -18.16
CA GLY A 133 -6.64 3.90 -19.00
C GLY A 133 -7.48 4.36 -20.19
N LEU A 134 -8.48 5.21 -19.95
CA LEU A 134 -9.30 5.80 -21.02
C LEU A 134 -8.49 6.64 -22.01
N SER A 135 -7.40 7.27 -21.57
CA SER A 135 -6.55 8.08 -22.45
C SER A 135 -5.61 7.25 -23.33
N ILE A 136 -5.06 6.15 -22.81
CA ILE A 136 -4.00 5.38 -23.50
C ILE A 136 -4.56 4.22 -24.32
N VAL A 137 -5.66 3.59 -23.87
CA VAL A 137 -6.23 2.44 -24.58
C VAL A 137 -6.63 2.77 -26.03
N PRO A 138 -7.27 3.92 -26.35
CA PRO A 138 -7.56 4.29 -27.75
C PRO A 138 -6.32 4.39 -28.62
N ILE A 139 -5.21 4.91 -28.08
CA ILE A 139 -3.92 4.98 -28.79
C ILE A 139 -3.39 3.58 -29.07
N PHE A 140 -3.42 2.71 -28.07
CA PHE A 140 -2.96 1.33 -28.22
C PHE A 140 -3.78 0.58 -29.28
N ILE A 141 -5.10 0.77 -29.29
CA ILE A 141 -5.99 0.18 -30.31
C ILE A 141 -5.61 0.68 -31.71
N LYS A 142 -5.37 1.99 -31.86
CA LYS A 142 -4.95 2.58 -33.14
C LYS A 142 -3.59 2.05 -33.60
N ILE A 143 -2.60 1.93 -32.72
CA ILE A 143 -1.26 1.46 -33.09
C ILE A 143 -1.25 -0.04 -33.43
N VAL A 144 -1.90 -0.87 -32.62
CA VAL A 144 -1.80 -2.34 -32.74
C VAL A 144 -2.79 -2.92 -33.76
N TYR A 145 -4.01 -2.39 -33.81
CA TYR A 145 -5.07 -2.92 -34.67
C TYR A 145 -5.36 -2.03 -35.88
N ASN A 146 -4.65 -0.91 -36.02
CA ASN A 146 -4.84 0.08 -37.08
C ASN A 146 -6.30 0.55 -37.23
N LEU A 147 -7.03 0.59 -36.10
CA LEU A 147 -8.44 0.92 -36.06
C LEU A 147 -8.63 2.35 -35.55
N SER A 148 -9.12 3.23 -36.43
CA SER A 148 -9.52 4.58 -36.06
C SER A 148 -10.80 4.55 -35.23
N LEU A 149 -10.63 4.68 -33.91
CA LEU A 149 -11.70 4.57 -32.94
C LEU A 149 -12.68 5.75 -33.03
N TYR A 150 -12.17 6.94 -33.32
CA TYR A 150 -12.98 8.17 -33.42
C TYR A 150 -13.65 8.39 -34.78
N ASP A 151 -13.24 7.68 -35.84
CA ASP A 151 -13.83 7.83 -37.18
C ASP A 151 -15.08 6.96 -37.36
N SER A 152 -15.22 5.89 -36.57
CA SER A 152 -16.32 4.92 -36.68
C SER A 152 -17.21 4.94 -35.44
N HIS A 153 -18.45 5.40 -35.62
CA HIS A 153 -19.46 5.41 -34.57
C HIS A 153 -19.70 4.02 -33.96
N LYS A 154 -19.62 2.95 -34.78
CA LYS A 154 -19.76 1.57 -34.29
C LYS A 154 -18.59 1.17 -33.39
N ALA A 155 -17.36 1.50 -33.80
CA ALA A 155 -16.16 1.21 -33.01
C ALA A 155 -16.16 1.98 -31.69
N LEU A 156 -16.51 3.27 -31.73
CA LEU A 156 -16.64 4.11 -30.55
C LEU A 156 -17.69 3.57 -29.57
N THR A 157 -18.87 3.17 -30.07
CA THR A 157 -19.94 2.62 -29.22
C THR A 157 -19.51 1.31 -28.54
N ILE A 158 -18.85 0.41 -29.28
CA ILE A 158 -18.32 -0.85 -28.72
C ILE A 158 -17.25 -0.54 -27.66
N PHE A 159 -16.34 0.38 -27.94
CA PHE A 159 -15.32 0.80 -27.00
C PHE A 159 -15.91 1.40 -25.72
N CYS A 160 -16.92 2.26 -25.83
CA CYS A 160 -17.62 2.80 -24.67
C CYS A 160 -18.27 1.69 -23.84
N LEU A 161 -18.94 0.72 -24.48
CA LEU A 161 -19.62 -0.36 -23.78
C LEU A 161 -18.63 -1.29 -23.06
N VAL A 162 -17.57 -1.72 -23.75
CA VAL A 162 -16.49 -2.54 -23.17
C VAL A 162 -15.75 -1.75 -22.09
N GLY A 163 -15.47 -0.48 -22.33
CA GLY A 163 -14.82 0.43 -21.39
C GLY A 163 -15.65 0.60 -20.11
N CYS A 164 -16.96 0.78 -20.20
CA CYS A 164 -17.84 0.85 -19.04
C CYS A 164 -17.79 -0.42 -18.19
N VAL A 165 -17.82 -1.61 -18.82
CA VAL A 165 -17.72 -2.89 -18.11
C VAL A 165 -16.34 -3.04 -17.45
N ALA A 166 -15.27 -2.76 -18.19
CA ALA A 166 -13.90 -2.86 -17.69
C ALA A 166 -13.65 -1.90 -16.51
N LEU A 167 -14.10 -0.65 -16.63
CA LEU A 167 -13.99 0.35 -15.56
C LEU A 167 -14.81 -0.05 -14.33
N SER A 168 -16.02 -0.57 -14.52
CA SER A 168 -16.85 -1.03 -13.39
C SER A 168 -16.20 -2.18 -12.64
N LEU A 169 -15.64 -3.15 -13.37
CA LEU A 169 -14.90 -4.26 -12.78
C LEU A 169 -13.64 -3.78 -12.05
N MET A 170 -12.87 -2.89 -12.67
CA MET A 170 -11.67 -2.30 -12.08
C MET A 170 -12.01 -1.58 -10.77
N ILE A 171 -13.03 -0.72 -10.76
CA ILE A 171 -13.48 0.00 -9.55
C ILE A 171 -13.89 -0.99 -8.46
N ALA A 172 -14.62 -2.06 -8.79
CA ALA A 172 -15.04 -3.07 -7.83
C ALA A 172 -13.84 -3.82 -7.21
N LEU A 173 -12.88 -4.25 -8.04
CA LEU A 173 -11.66 -4.93 -7.58
C LEU A 173 -10.78 -4.01 -6.72
N SER A 174 -10.57 -2.76 -7.15
CA SER A 174 -9.80 -1.79 -6.39
C SER A 174 -10.44 -1.50 -5.03
N ARG A 175 -11.76 -1.28 -4.96
CA ARG A 175 -12.46 -1.10 -3.69
C ARG A 175 -12.27 -2.28 -2.74
N LYS A 176 -12.33 -3.51 -3.26
CA LYS A 176 -12.06 -4.71 -2.47
C LYS A 176 -10.62 -4.75 -1.95
N ALA A 177 -9.64 -4.40 -2.78
CA ALA A 177 -8.23 -4.36 -2.39
C ALA A 177 -7.97 -3.29 -1.30
N TYR A 178 -8.48 -2.06 -1.48
CA TYR A 178 -8.35 -1.01 -0.46
C TYR A 178 -9.04 -1.36 0.85
N ALA A 179 -10.20 -2.05 0.80
CA ALA A 179 -10.87 -2.54 2.01
C ALA A 179 -10.04 -3.61 2.74
N GLU A 180 -9.35 -4.47 2.00
CA GLU A 180 -8.44 -5.46 2.58
C GLU A 180 -7.20 -4.79 3.20
N TYR A 181 -6.63 -3.78 2.53
CA TYR A 181 -5.52 -3.00 3.08
C TYR A 181 -5.92 -2.30 4.40
N ASP A 182 -7.10 -1.68 4.46
CA ASP A 182 -7.59 -1.06 5.69
C ASP A 182 -7.75 -2.07 6.83
N ARG A 183 -8.26 -3.27 6.54
CA ARG A 183 -8.38 -4.36 7.53
C ARG A 183 -7.01 -4.81 8.05
N THR A 184 -6.05 -5.04 7.16
CA THR A 184 -4.70 -5.45 7.54
C THR A 184 -4.00 -4.37 8.38
N LEU A 185 -4.12 -3.10 7.98
CA LEU A 185 -3.55 -1.98 8.75
C LEU A 185 -4.19 -1.84 10.13
N LYS A 186 -5.51 -1.99 10.25
CA LYS A 186 -6.21 -2.03 11.55
C LYS A 186 -5.74 -3.16 12.43
N LYS A 187 -5.53 -4.36 11.85
CA LYS A 187 -5.01 -5.51 12.60
C LYS A 187 -3.60 -5.25 13.11
N SER A 188 -2.71 -4.69 12.29
CA SER A 188 -1.36 -4.31 12.72
C SER A 188 -1.37 -3.23 13.79
N GLU A 189 -2.25 -2.23 13.70
CA GLU A 189 -2.40 -1.19 14.72
C GLU A 189 -2.90 -1.76 16.05
N ALA A 190 -3.90 -2.66 16.04
CA ALA A 190 -4.43 -3.31 17.23
C ALA A 190 -3.36 -4.19 17.91
N HIS A 191 -2.61 -4.96 17.11
CA HIS A 191 -1.52 -5.81 17.62
C HIS A 191 -0.42 -4.99 18.30
N LEU A 192 -0.06 -3.84 17.74
CA LEU A 192 0.91 -2.93 18.36
C LEU A 192 0.37 -2.28 19.64
N ALA A 193 -0.93 -1.98 19.69
CA ALA A 193 -1.56 -1.43 20.90
C ALA A 193 -1.54 -2.43 22.07
N GLU A 194 -1.81 -3.71 21.80
CA GLU A 194 -1.72 -4.78 22.80
C GLU A 194 -0.29 -4.91 23.36
N LEU A 195 0.74 -4.79 22.50
CA LEU A 195 2.14 -4.82 22.93
C LEU A 195 2.50 -3.64 23.85
N ILE A 196 2.00 -2.43 23.53
CA ILE A 196 2.21 -1.25 24.38
C ILE A 196 1.56 -1.43 25.75
N GLU A 197 0.34 -1.99 25.80
CA GLU A 197 -0.35 -2.27 27.05
C GLU A 197 0.42 -3.31 27.89
N PHE A 198 0.94 -4.35 27.24
CA PHE A 198 1.75 -5.38 27.89
C PHE A 198 3.07 -4.81 28.46
N GLU A 199 3.81 -4.02 27.68
CA GLU A 199 5.02 -3.34 28.16
C GLU A 199 4.72 -2.45 29.38
N THR A 200 3.66 -1.65 29.29
CA THR A 200 3.28 -0.71 30.37
C THR A 200 2.90 -1.44 31.66
N LYS A 201 2.18 -2.55 31.58
CA LYS A 201 1.83 -3.37 32.76
C LYS A 201 3.05 -4.10 33.34
N SER A 202 3.91 -4.67 32.49
CA SER A 202 5.13 -5.38 32.93
C SER A 202 6.17 -4.50 33.62
N LEU A 203 6.14 -3.18 33.36
CA LEU A 203 6.99 -2.18 34.01
C LEU A 203 6.47 -1.71 35.37
N HIS A 204 5.24 -2.09 35.76
CA HIS A 204 4.58 -1.67 37.00
C HIS A 204 4.31 -2.86 37.97
N GLU A 205 4.73 -4.08 37.60
CA GLU A 205 4.81 -5.27 38.46
C GLU A 205 6.26 -5.55 38.86
#